data_AF-A0A6P2BJZ8-F1
#
_entry.id   AF-A0A6P2BJZ8-F1
#
_cell.length_a   1.000
_cell.length_b   1.000
_cell.length_c   1.000
_cell.angle_alpha   90.00
_cell.angle_beta   90.00
_cell.angle_gamma   90.00
#
_symmetry.space_group_name_H-M   'P 1'
#
loop_
_entity.id
_entity.type
_entity.pdbx_description
1 polymer ?
#
loop_
_entity_poly.entity_id
_entity_poly.type
_entity_poly.pdbx_seq_one_letter_code
_entity_poly.pdbx_strand_id
1 'polypeptide(L)'
;CWHASRRQAMLEACWEKAGAFVHQQIIWVKDRGVLTRSHYLWKHEPCFMGWRRPNRPPKVAEQTLPSTWEMPSFAKDERPDHPTPKPLDAFGIPMRQHVARGGLCYEPFSGSGSQIMAGEANGRRVFAMEISPAYVDVAVERWQADTGREAILDGDGRTFSEVKAERLGEIADTSQSASESAL
;
A
#
# COMPACT_ATOMS: atom_id res chain seq x y z
N CYS A 1 -1.15 1.88 -12.07
CA CYS A 1 0.17 2.33 -11.59
C CYS A 1 0.20 3.86 -11.53
N TRP A 2 0.14 4.39 -10.31
CA TRP A 2 0.28 5.83 -10.03
C TRP A 2 1.70 6.29 -10.35
N HIS A 3 1.84 7.41 -11.06
CA HIS A 3 3.15 7.90 -11.51
C HIS A 3 3.16 9.42 -11.69
N ALA A 4 4.36 9.99 -11.75
CA ALA A 4 4.52 11.39 -12.14
C ALA A 4 4.39 11.53 -13.66
N SER A 5 3.68 12.54 -14.16
CA SER A 5 3.47 12.76 -15.60
C SER A 5 4.78 12.83 -16.40
N ARG A 6 5.86 13.38 -15.82
CA ARG A 6 7.18 13.44 -16.48
C ARG A 6 7.83 12.07 -16.71
N ARG A 7 7.35 11.01 -16.05
CA ARG A 7 7.87 9.64 -16.16
C ARG A 7 6.99 8.74 -17.03
N GLN A 8 5.87 9.26 -17.54
CA GLN A 8 4.88 8.50 -18.31
C GLN A 8 5.53 7.67 -19.43
N ALA A 9 6.29 8.30 -20.33
CA ALA A 9 6.87 7.60 -21.48
C ALA A 9 7.86 6.48 -21.08
N MET A 10 8.67 6.71 -20.05
CA MET A 10 9.59 5.70 -19.53
C MET A 10 8.82 4.52 -18.92
N LEU A 11 7.78 4.80 -18.14
CA LEU A 11 6.98 3.77 -17.49
C LEU A 11 6.20 2.93 -18.52
N GLU A 12 5.64 3.57 -19.54
CA GLU A 12 4.93 2.91 -20.64
C GLU A 12 5.87 1.97 -21.42
N ALA A 13 7.07 2.43 -21.77
CA ALA A 13 8.08 1.58 -22.41
C ALA A 13 8.47 0.37 -21.54
N CYS A 14 8.58 0.55 -20.21
CA CYS A 14 8.84 -0.56 -19.29
C CYS A 14 7.67 -1.56 -19.25
N TRP A 15 6.42 -1.09 -19.29
CA TRP A 15 5.23 -1.94 -19.36
C TRP A 15 5.21 -2.75 -20.66
N GLU A 16 5.42 -2.10 -21.79
CA GLU A 16 5.46 -2.76 -23.10
C GLU A 16 6.54 -3.82 -23.17
N LYS A 17 7.76 -3.51 -22.69
CA LYS A 17 8.87 -4.47 -22.59
C LYS A 17 8.52 -5.69 -21.72
N ALA A 18 7.72 -5.51 -20.67
CA ALA A 18 7.23 -6.59 -19.80
C ALA A 18 6.00 -7.33 -20.38
N GLY A 19 5.55 -6.97 -21.58
CA GLY A 19 4.36 -7.52 -22.24
C GLY A 19 3.03 -7.01 -21.66
N ALA A 20 3.07 -5.92 -20.89
CA ALA A 20 1.89 -5.22 -20.40
C ALA A 20 1.43 -4.16 -21.41
N PHE A 21 0.12 -4.10 -21.63
CA PHE A 21 -0.55 -3.10 -22.46
C PHE A 21 -1.10 -2.00 -21.57
N VAL A 22 -0.75 -0.74 -21.87
CA VAL A 22 -1.38 0.45 -21.28
C VAL A 22 -2.70 0.71 -22.01
N HIS A 23 -3.82 0.48 -21.36
CA HIS A 23 -5.14 0.66 -21.96
C HIS A 23 -5.63 2.10 -21.88
N GLN A 24 -5.49 2.72 -20.70
CA GLN A 24 -5.94 4.09 -20.47
C GLN A 24 -5.26 4.70 -19.24
N GLN A 25 -5.39 6.03 -19.11
CA GLN A 25 -5.09 6.72 -17.86
C GLN A 25 -6.35 6.87 -17.01
N ILE A 26 -6.17 6.71 -15.70
CA ILE A 26 -7.07 7.17 -14.66
C ILE A 26 -6.44 8.39 -13.99
N ILE A 27 -7.23 9.40 -13.69
CA ILE A 27 -6.77 10.65 -13.08
C ILE A 27 -7.38 10.76 -11.69
N TRP A 28 -6.55 10.75 -10.65
CA TRP A 28 -6.97 11.21 -9.34
C TRP A 28 -7.01 12.73 -9.35
N VAL A 29 -8.21 13.32 -9.19
CA VAL A 29 -8.42 14.75 -9.03
C VAL A 29 -8.44 15.09 -7.55
N LYS A 30 -7.54 15.99 -7.15
CA LYS A 30 -7.38 16.46 -5.77
C LYS A 30 -8.33 17.62 -5.52
N ASP A 31 -8.76 17.81 -4.28
CA ASP A 31 -9.56 18.96 -3.85
C ASP A 31 -8.77 20.28 -3.94
N ARG A 32 -7.46 20.22 -3.68
CA ARG A 32 -6.54 21.37 -3.67
C ARG A 32 -5.33 21.15 -4.57
N GLY A 33 -4.78 22.26 -5.09
CA GLY A 33 -3.52 22.24 -5.81
C GLY A 33 -2.33 22.04 -4.86
N VAL A 34 -1.38 21.19 -5.25
CA VAL A 34 -0.14 20.96 -4.52
C VAL A 34 0.88 22.04 -4.89
N LEU A 35 1.34 22.80 -3.88
CA LEU A 35 2.39 23.80 -4.05
C LEU A 35 3.72 23.11 -4.36
N THR A 36 4.29 23.43 -5.52
CA THR A 36 5.58 22.91 -5.99
C THR A 36 6.30 24.03 -6.73
N ARG A 37 7.51 23.76 -7.25
CA ARG A 37 8.24 24.67 -8.14
C ARG A 37 7.69 24.70 -9.59
N SER A 38 6.51 24.11 -9.84
CA SER A 38 5.89 24.07 -11.17
C SER A 38 5.12 25.36 -11.45
N HIS A 39 5.00 25.74 -12.74
CA HIS A 39 4.26 26.94 -13.15
C HIS A 39 2.77 26.90 -12.77
N TYR A 40 2.15 25.73 -12.84
CA TYR A 40 0.78 25.48 -12.39
C TYR A 40 0.79 24.53 -11.20
N LEU A 41 -0.17 24.71 -10.29
CA LEU A 41 -0.34 23.83 -9.14
C LEU A 41 -0.84 22.46 -9.61
N TRP A 42 -0.19 21.39 -9.18
CA TRP A 42 -0.65 20.03 -9.46
C TRP A 42 -1.91 19.73 -8.68
N LYS A 43 -3.06 19.68 -9.35
CA LYS A 43 -4.35 19.29 -8.77
C LYS A 43 -4.76 17.86 -9.15
N HIS A 44 -3.84 17.09 -9.72
CA HIS A 44 -4.13 15.71 -10.10
C HIS A 44 -2.90 14.80 -10.00
N GLU A 45 -3.15 13.50 -10.06
CA GLU A 45 -2.12 12.47 -10.23
C GLU A 45 -2.60 11.45 -11.28
N PRO A 46 -1.79 11.14 -12.32
CA PRO A 46 -2.14 10.12 -13.30
C PRO A 46 -1.82 8.71 -12.79
N CYS A 47 -2.60 7.74 -13.28
CA CYS A 47 -2.44 6.32 -13.04
C CYS A 47 -2.65 5.55 -14.33
N PHE A 48 -1.72 4.68 -14.70
CA PHE A 48 -1.95 3.74 -15.78
C PHE A 48 -2.86 2.60 -15.36
N MET A 49 -3.87 2.33 -16.18
CA MET A 49 -4.66 1.12 -16.15
C MET A 49 -4.34 0.27 -17.38
N GLY A 50 -4.10 -1.01 -17.18
CA GLY A 50 -3.69 -1.92 -18.24
C GLY A 50 -3.44 -3.34 -17.72
N TRP A 51 -2.97 -4.22 -18.59
CA TRP A 51 -2.82 -5.65 -18.28
C TRP A 51 -1.81 -6.35 -19.19
N ARG A 52 -1.29 -7.50 -18.74
CA ARG A 52 -0.49 -8.39 -19.61
C ARG A 52 -1.41 -9.09 -20.59
N ARG A 53 -1.19 -8.92 -21.90
CA ARG A 53 -2.05 -9.54 -22.92
C ARG A 53 -1.93 -11.07 -22.90
N PRO A 54 -3.02 -11.81 -23.16
CA PRO A 54 -4.38 -11.35 -23.48
C PRO A 54 -5.29 -11.11 -22.25
N ASN A 55 -4.75 -11.13 -21.04
CA ASN A 55 -5.50 -11.24 -19.78
C ASN A 55 -6.15 -9.93 -19.33
N ARG A 56 -7.21 -9.50 -20.04
CA ARG A 56 -8.00 -8.33 -19.63
C ARG A 56 -8.62 -8.59 -18.25
N PRO A 57 -8.52 -7.65 -17.28
CA PRO A 57 -9.15 -7.82 -15.97
C PRO A 57 -10.67 -7.93 -16.11
N PRO A 58 -11.33 -8.75 -15.28
CA PRO A 58 -12.78 -8.85 -15.30
C PRO A 58 -13.42 -7.53 -14.85
N LYS A 59 -14.68 -7.33 -15.24
CA LYS A 59 -15.55 -6.30 -14.66
C LYS A 59 -16.43 -6.97 -13.61
N VAL A 60 -16.15 -6.72 -12.33
CA VAL A 60 -16.82 -7.33 -11.18
C VAL A 60 -17.99 -6.46 -10.71
N ALA A 61 -17.88 -5.14 -10.85
CA ALA A 61 -18.95 -4.21 -10.52
C ALA A 61 -19.81 -3.90 -11.75
N GLU A 62 -21.13 -3.80 -11.59
CA GLU A 62 -22.03 -3.35 -12.67
C GLU A 62 -21.75 -1.91 -13.10
N GLN A 63 -21.45 -1.05 -12.10
CA GLN A 63 -21.18 0.36 -12.30
C GLN A 63 -19.99 0.59 -13.23
N THR A 64 -20.20 1.44 -14.25
CA THR A 64 -19.12 2.02 -15.05
C THR A 64 -18.73 3.38 -14.49
N LEU A 65 -17.46 3.56 -14.15
CA LEU A 65 -16.94 4.79 -13.58
C LEU A 65 -16.26 5.66 -14.65
N PRO A 66 -16.25 7.00 -14.49
CA PRO A 66 -15.40 7.87 -15.31
C PRO A 66 -13.91 7.59 -15.03
N SER A 67 -13.05 7.99 -15.96
CA SER A 67 -11.59 7.89 -15.80
C SER A 67 -11.01 8.96 -14.85
N THR A 68 -11.82 9.92 -14.42
CA THR A 68 -11.45 10.94 -13.41
C THR A 68 -12.11 10.63 -12.08
N TRP A 69 -11.32 10.49 -11.02
CA TRP A 69 -11.78 10.19 -9.67
C TRP A 69 -11.48 11.37 -8.75
N GLU A 70 -12.52 12.06 -8.32
CA GLU A 70 -12.42 13.11 -7.31
C GLU A 70 -12.26 12.46 -5.93
N MET A 71 -11.09 12.63 -5.34
CA MET A 71 -10.80 12.14 -3.99
C MET A 71 -10.04 13.24 -3.24
N PRO A 72 -10.52 13.69 -2.07
CA PRO A 72 -9.82 14.72 -1.32
C PRO A 72 -8.44 14.22 -0.87
N SER A 73 -7.46 15.13 -0.82
CA SER A 73 -6.18 14.81 -0.18
C SER A 73 -6.33 14.90 1.34
N PHE A 74 -5.60 14.09 2.10
CA PHE A 74 -5.60 14.17 3.56
C PHE A 74 -5.22 15.59 4.04
N ALA A 75 -5.98 16.11 5.00
CA ALA A 75 -5.63 17.34 5.71
C ALA A 75 -4.28 17.13 6.43
N LYS A 76 -3.51 18.20 6.67
CA LYS A 76 -2.19 18.10 7.34
C LYS A 76 -2.26 17.36 8.67
N ASP A 77 -3.38 17.54 9.38
CA ASP A 77 -3.60 17.03 10.74
C ASP A 77 -4.07 15.55 10.72
N GLU A 78 -4.40 15.02 9.54
CA GLU A 78 -4.86 13.64 9.31
C GLU A 78 -3.82 12.80 8.56
N ARG A 79 -2.61 13.32 8.33
CA ARG A 79 -1.57 12.56 7.62
C ARG A 79 -0.99 11.53 8.57
N PRO A 80 -1.00 10.23 8.20
CA PRO A 80 -0.07 9.27 8.79
C PRO A 80 1.37 9.78 8.70
N ASP A 81 2.28 9.26 9.54
CA ASP A 81 3.74 9.51 9.53
C ASP A 81 4.44 8.99 8.24
N HIS A 82 3.86 9.31 7.09
CA HIS A 82 4.35 9.02 5.78
C HIS A 82 4.23 10.28 4.92
N PRO A 83 5.27 10.65 4.15
CA PRO A 83 5.32 11.93 3.44
C PRO A 83 4.19 12.13 2.40
N THR A 84 3.59 11.05 1.88
CA THR A 84 2.58 11.09 0.80
C THR A 84 1.50 10.00 0.91
N PRO A 85 0.59 10.04 1.90
CA PRO A 85 -0.48 9.05 2.00
C PRO A 85 -1.44 9.20 0.81
N LYS A 86 -1.71 8.10 0.10
CA LYS A 86 -2.75 8.05 -0.94
C LYS A 86 -4.10 7.72 -0.32
N PRO A 87 -5.21 8.33 -0.75
CA PRO A 87 -6.55 7.95 -0.31
C PRO A 87 -6.76 6.44 -0.49
N LEU A 88 -7.35 5.76 0.49
CA LEU A 88 -7.54 4.30 0.40
C LEU A 88 -8.33 3.90 -0.85
N ASP A 89 -9.29 4.74 -1.27
CA ASP A 89 -10.09 4.50 -2.48
C ASP A 89 -9.29 4.57 -3.78
N ALA A 90 -8.11 5.20 -3.80
CA ALA A 90 -7.20 5.12 -4.95
C ALA A 90 -6.78 3.67 -5.25
N PHE A 91 -6.87 2.78 -4.25
CA PHE A 91 -6.68 1.33 -4.38
C PHE A 91 -8.00 0.56 -4.23
N GLY A 92 -8.95 1.04 -3.42
CA GLY A 92 -10.24 0.41 -3.20
C GLY A 92 -11.13 0.36 -4.45
N ILE A 93 -11.16 1.44 -5.24
CA ILE A 93 -11.93 1.48 -6.50
C ILE A 93 -11.53 0.35 -7.46
N PRO A 94 -10.24 0.19 -7.86
CA PRO A 94 -9.87 -0.91 -8.75
C PRO A 94 -10.09 -2.29 -8.14
N MET A 95 -9.96 -2.46 -6.82
CA MET A 95 -10.32 -3.72 -6.14
C MET A 95 -11.81 -4.05 -6.30
N ARG A 96 -12.70 -3.06 -6.13
CA ARG A 96 -14.15 -3.25 -6.30
C ARG A 96 -14.54 -3.48 -7.75
N GLN A 97 -13.84 -2.84 -8.69
CA GLN A 97 -14.11 -2.93 -10.12
C GLN A 97 -13.59 -4.23 -10.77
N HIS A 98 -12.45 -4.77 -10.31
CA HIS A 98 -11.72 -5.80 -11.05
C HIS A 98 -11.34 -7.06 -10.25
N VAL A 99 -11.60 -7.10 -8.95
CA VAL A 99 -11.21 -8.23 -8.08
C VAL A 99 -12.41 -8.68 -7.26
N ALA A 100 -12.78 -9.96 -7.39
CA ALA A 100 -13.83 -10.53 -6.55
C ALA A 100 -13.46 -10.47 -5.05
N ARG A 101 -14.44 -10.47 -4.15
CA ARG A 101 -14.18 -10.56 -2.69
C ARG A 101 -13.37 -11.82 -2.38
N GLY A 102 -12.42 -11.74 -1.46
CA GLY A 102 -11.45 -12.80 -1.17
C GLY A 102 -10.33 -12.96 -2.22
N GLY A 103 -10.42 -12.21 -3.34
CA GLY A 103 -9.39 -12.18 -4.37
C GLY A 103 -8.07 -11.56 -3.91
N LEU A 104 -7.06 -11.72 -4.75
CA LEU A 104 -5.68 -11.34 -4.49
C LEU A 104 -5.33 -10.01 -5.18
N CYS A 105 -4.58 -9.16 -4.49
CA CYS A 105 -3.96 -7.96 -5.02
C CYS A 105 -2.46 -8.01 -4.71
N TYR A 106 -1.64 -7.54 -5.65
CA TYR A 106 -0.20 -7.47 -5.48
C TYR A 106 0.25 -6.01 -5.41
N GLU A 107 1.07 -5.68 -4.41
CA GLU A 107 1.62 -4.35 -4.17
C GLU A 107 3.15 -4.44 -4.02
N PRO A 108 3.92 -4.23 -5.09
CA PRO A 108 5.38 -4.36 -5.03
C PRO A 108 6.11 -3.21 -4.32
N PHE A 109 5.42 -2.11 -3.99
CA PHE A 109 6.02 -0.91 -3.37
C PHE A 109 5.07 -0.36 -2.29
N SER A 110 4.87 -1.12 -1.21
CA SER A 110 3.75 -0.84 -0.29
C SER A 110 3.90 0.42 0.55
N GLY A 111 5.13 0.91 0.77
CA GLY A 111 5.39 2.06 1.65
C GLY A 111 4.69 1.87 2.99
N SER A 112 3.92 2.87 3.43
CA SER A 112 3.10 2.83 4.65
C SER A 112 1.86 1.92 4.60
N GLY A 113 1.81 0.96 3.69
CA GLY A 113 0.78 -0.08 3.64
C GLY A 113 -0.60 0.40 3.16
N SER A 114 -0.69 1.50 2.41
CA SER A 114 -2.02 2.06 2.03
C SER A 114 -2.87 1.08 1.19
N GLN A 115 -2.26 0.28 0.31
CA GLN A 115 -3.00 -0.76 -0.40
C GLN A 115 -3.39 -1.93 0.51
N ILE A 116 -2.59 -2.27 1.53
CA ILE A 116 -2.92 -3.30 2.54
C ILE A 116 -4.20 -2.90 3.27
N MET A 117 -4.26 -1.67 3.76
CA MET A 117 -5.44 -1.10 4.42
C MET A 117 -6.67 -1.11 3.51
N ALA A 118 -6.50 -0.71 2.24
CA ALA A 118 -7.59 -0.75 1.27
C ALA A 118 -8.07 -2.19 1.00
N GLY A 119 -7.16 -3.15 0.96
CA GLY A 119 -7.46 -4.58 0.84
C GLY A 119 -8.34 -5.05 1.99
N GLU A 120 -7.92 -4.78 3.22
CA GLU A 120 -8.66 -5.12 4.43
C GLU A 120 -10.08 -4.55 4.40
N ALA A 121 -10.22 -3.23 4.22
CA ALA A 121 -11.50 -2.54 4.19
C ALA A 121 -12.44 -3.04 3.07
N ASN A 122 -11.88 -3.59 1.99
CA ASN A 122 -12.65 -4.12 0.88
C ASN A 122 -12.76 -5.66 0.91
N GLY A 123 -12.20 -6.37 1.88
CA GLY A 123 -12.21 -7.83 1.93
C GLY A 123 -11.46 -8.48 0.76
N ARG A 124 -10.29 -7.92 0.41
CA ARG A 124 -9.31 -8.47 -0.55
C ARG A 124 -8.00 -8.75 0.19
N ARG A 125 -7.28 -9.78 -0.23
CA ARG A 125 -5.95 -10.11 0.31
C ARG A 125 -4.89 -9.37 -0.49
N VAL A 126 -3.95 -8.74 0.21
CA VAL A 126 -2.87 -7.97 -0.42
C VAL A 126 -1.54 -8.64 -0.12
N PHE A 127 -0.85 -9.06 -1.18
CA PHE A 127 0.54 -9.52 -1.13
C PHE A 127 1.43 -8.31 -1.41
N ALA A 128 2.05 -7.81 -0.36
CA ALA A 128 2.83 -6.57 -0.40
C ALA A 128 4.33 -6.84 -0.26
N MET A 129 5.14 -5.98 -0.88
CA MET A 129 6.59 -5.93 -0.68
C MET A 129 7.00 -4.49 -0.37
N GLU A 130 7.96 -4.35 0.52
CA GLU A 130 8.59 -3.08 0.86
C GLU A 130 10.07 -3.31 1.15
N ILE A 131 10.93 -2.44 0.62
CA ILE A 131 12.38 -2.56 0.74
C ILE A 131 12.89 -1.98 2.05
N SER A 132 12.20 -0.96 2.59
CA SER A 132 12.55 -0.30 3.84
C SER A 132 11.97 -1.05 5.03
N PRO A 133 12.79 -1.64 5.92
CA PRO A 133 12.30 -2.31 7.12
C PRO A 133 11.44 -1.39 7.99
N ALA A 134 11.80 -0.11 8.11
CA ALA A 134 11.02 0.86 8.87
C ALA A 134 9.61 1.08 8.29
N TYR A 135 9.45 1.03 6.96
CA TYR A 135 8.12 1.12 6.36
C TYR A 135 7.33 -0.18 6.45
N VAL A 136 8.01 -1.34 6.53
CA VAL A 136 7.36 -2.61 6.89
C VAL A 136 6.74 -2.50 8.28
N ASP A 137 7.50 -2.01 9.27
CA ASP A 137 7.00 -1.81 10.64
C ASP A 137 5.79 -0.85 10.66
N VAL A 138 5.89 0.30 9.99
CA VAL A 138 4.77 1.26 9.87
C VAL A 138 3.53 0.61 9.24
N ALA A 139 3.69 -0.19 8.18
CA ALA A 139 2.58 -0.85 7.52
C ALA A 139 1.90 -1.89 8.44
N VAL A 140 2.71 -2.67 9.18
CA VAL A 140 2.24 -3.67 10.13
C VAL A 140 1.52 -2.99 11.30
N GLU A 141 2.15 -2.03 11.97
CA GLU A 141 1.58 -1.31 13.10
C GLU A 141 0.27 -0.60 12.71
N ARG A 142 0.23 0.02 11.53
CA ARG A 142 -0.99 0.64 10.99
C ARG A 142 -2.12 -0.37 10.79
N TRP A 143 -1.84 -1.55 10.24
CA TRP A 143 -2.85 -2.59 10.05
C TRP A 143 -3.32 -3.20 11.38
N GLN A 144 -2.42 -3.42 12.33
CA GLN A 144 -2.79 -3.92 13.65
C GLN A 144 -3.68 -2.90 14.39
N ALA A 145 -3.35 -1.61 14.32
CA ALA A 145 -4.14 -0.56 14.96
C ALA A 145 -5.56 -0.43 14.38
N ASP A 146 -5.71 -0.55 13.06
CA ASP A 146 -7.02 -0.47 12.39
C ASP A 146 -7.89 -1.71 12.61
N THR A 147 -7.27 -2.90 12.68
CA THR A 147 -8.00 -4.17 12.75
C THR A 147 -8.12 -4.78 14.14
N GLY A 148 -7.30 -4.33 15.09
CA GLY A 148 -7.18 -4.92 16.43
C GLY A 148 -6.58 -6.34 16.43
N ARG A 149 -5.99 -6.79 15.32
CA ARG A 149 -5.36 -8.12 15.20
C ARG A 149 -3.86 -8.03 15.33
N GLU A 150 -3.25 -9.16 15.67
CA GLU A 150 -1.79 -9.32 15.69
C GLU A 150 -1.28 -9.85 14.36
N ALA A 151 -0.25 -9.20 13.83
CA ALA A 151 0.47 -9.67 12.66
C ALA A 151 1.40 -10.82 13.07
N ILE A 152 1.45 -11.85 12.24
CA ILE A 152 2.23 -13.07 12.47
C ILE A 152 3.30 -13.23 11.39
N LEU A 153 4.47 -13.70 11.80
CA LEU A 153 5.54 -14.08 10.90
C LEU A 153 5.20 -15.43 10.26
N ASP A 154 5.09 -15.44 8.94
CA ASP A 154 4.84 -16.66 8.19
C ASP A 154 6.01 -17.65 8.36
N GLY A 155 5.69 -18.93 8.59
CA GLY A 155 6.66 -20.01 8.78
C GLY A 155 6.85 -20.47 10.23
N ASP A 156 6.88 -19.57 11.21
CA ASP A 156 7.05 -19.94 12.64
C ASP A 156 5.96 -19.40 13.57
N GLY A 157 5.11 -18.49 13.11
CA GLY A 157 3.91 -18.06 13.83
C GLY A 157 4.15 -17.02 14.92
N ARG A 158 5.39 -16.53 15.10
CA ARG A 158 5.68 -15.46 16.08
C ARG A 158 4.91 -14.19 15.72
N THR A 159 4.43 -13.48 16.73
CA THR A 159 3.79 -12.17 16.60
C THR A 159 4.82 -11.09 16.23
N PHE A 160 4.34 -9.99 15.66
CA PHE A 160 5.18 -8.82 15.39
C PHE A 160 5.88 -8.32 16.65
N SER A 161 5.21 -8.35 17.81
CA SER A 161 5.77 -7.94 19.10
C SER A 161 6.94 -8.83 19.54
N GLU A 162 6.83 -10.16 19.40
CA GLU A 162 7.92 -11.10 19.72
C GLU A 162 9.12 -10.88 18.81
N VAL A 163 8.90 -10.74 17.50
CA VAL A 163 9.96 -10.49 16.51
C VAL A 163 10.64 -9.14 16.76
N LYS A 164 9.87 -8.12 17.15
CA LYS A 164 10.38 -6.78 17.51
C LYS A 164 11.27 -6.86 18.75
N ALA A 165 10.83 -7.50 19.82
CA ALA A 165 11.59 -7.65 21.06
C ALA A 165 12.91 -8.41 20.83
N GLU A 166 12.88 -9.49 20.04
CA GLU A 166 14.07 -10.25 19.66
C GLU A 166 15.09 -9.40 18.90
N ARG A 167 14.64 -8.66 17.87
CA ARG A 167 15.52 -7.85 17.02
C ARG A 167 16.10 -6.63 17.74
N LEU A 168 15.40 -6.10 18.74
CA LEU A 168 15.88 -5.00 19.58
C LEU A 168 16.74 -5.48 20.76
N GLY A 169 16.87 -6.79 20.97
CA GLY A 169 17.63 -7.36 22.09
C GLY A 169 16.95 -7.18 23.44
N GLU A 170 15.63 -6.97 23.46
CA GLU A 170 14.82 -6.79 24.67
C GLU A 170 14.44 -8.12 25.35
N ILE A 171 14.71 -9.24 24.69
CA ILE A 171 14.69 -10.57 25.32
C ILE A 171 15.99 -10.72 26.12
N ALA A 172 16.03 -10.04 27.28
CA ALA A 172 17.08 -10.23 28.26
C ALA A 172 16.93 -11.61 28.91
N ASP A 173 18.04 -12.32 28.92
CA ASP A 173 18.29 -13.60 29.58
C ASP A 173 17.72 -13.61 31.01
N THR A 174 16.57 -14.26 31.20
CA THR A 174 15.95 -14.43 32.53
C THR A 174 16.56 -15.62 33.28
N SER A 175 17.75 -16.08 32.90
CA SER A 175 18.37 -17.29 33.46
C SER A 175 19.67 -17.07 34.24
N GLN A 176 19.86 -15.94 34.94
CA GLN A 176 20.91 -15.82 35.98
C GLN A 176 20.49 -14.95 37.18
N SER A 177 19.70 -15.49 38.12
CA SER A 177 19.63 -14.95 39.50
C SER A 177 19.23 -15.96 40.58
N ALA A 178 19.51 -17.25 40.36
CA ALA A 178 19.22 -18.30 41.36
C ALA A 178 20.44 -19.18 41.66
N SER A 179 21.60 -18.59 41.97
CA SER A 179 22.71 -19.33 42.59
C SER A 179 23.77 -18.43 43.21
N GLU A 180 23.43 -17.60 44.20
CA GLU A 180 24.45 -17.03 45.10
C GLU A 180 23.80 -16.58 46.42
N SER A 181 23.31 -17.54 47.19
CA SER A 181 22.98 -17.41 48.62
C SER A 181 23.01 -18.78 49.28
N ALA A 182 24.16 -19.45 49.18
CA ALA A 182 24.51 -20.58 50.02
C ALA A 182 26.04 -20.71 50.02
N LEU A 183 26.68 -20.02 50.97
CA LEU A 183 27.79 -20.47 51.82
C LEU A 183 28.31 -19.29 52.67
#